data_AF-A0A0F9HP87-F1
#
_entry.id   AF-A0A0F9HP87-F1
#
_cell.length_a   1.000
_cell.length_b   1.000
_cell.length_c   1.000
_cell.angle_alpha   90.00
_cell.angle_beta   90.00
_cell.angle_gamma   90.00
#
_symmetry.space_group_name_H-M   'P 1'
#
loop_
_entity.id
_entity.type
_entity.pdbx_description
1 polymer ?
#
loop_
_entity_poly.entity_id
_entity_poly.type
_entity_poly.pdbx_seq_one_letter_code
_entity_poly.pdbx_strand_id
1 'polypeptide(L)'
;MPDELIDTATVSQVVQCLDRGTTGQYPWSLMTVLDLTALLMRADNFALAPGLAPSASVVLDDQDRLIDLMLYHELVKSLPQPDTNSVAAAITGSKRWIGRATNLAAVRKEVNRLMSDNENFNNWIDWVVEKAWIPHTRRLSGLFDETYLNYVARILNLDVSDASDLHRRSKDANELNHLAVKRDADFELMTKAYIASTIIRGRYHAHLAAASNIGLVRHPLRGIVARPRTNKPVVTFSVSKAMRCLACIVLYGAFKQRRIDQRLKSWTKSIKLVRGFLNRGGVQLASGSDLASVEAALYVARKAKIDVTNRELDIILGVVASLGVGVLTTICLSPWIGVPAGVAATFTGHVRNPLAFHTHGHMLKKVAAGCIETEWQTGG
;
A
#
# COMPACT_ATOMS: atom_id res chain seq x y z
N MET A 1 -10.49 22.33 -2.54
CA MET A 1 -10.85 20.96 -2.10
C MET A 1 -9.90 19.98 -2.78
N PRO A 2 -9.45 18.90 -2.13
CA PRO A 2 -8.72 17.84 -2.82
C PRO A 2 -9.65 17.11 -3.80
N ASP A 3 -9.07 16.61 -4.88
CA ASP A 3 -9.80 15.84 -5.89
C ASP A 3 -9.97 14.39 -5.44
N GLU A 4 -9.04 13.89 -4.61
CA GLU A 4 -9.00 12.51 -4.15
C GLU A 4 -8.48 12.33 -2.72
N LEU A 5 -9.00 11.30 -2.04
CA LEU A 5 -8.51 10.81 -0.76
C LEU A 5 -7.59 9.60 -0.95
N ILE A 6 -6.50 9.53 -0.22
CA ILE A 6 -5.63 8.36 -0.10
C ILE A 6 -5.94 7.65 1.21
N ASP A 7 -6.27 6.37 1.11
CA ASP A 7 -6.48 5.54 2.29
C ASP A 7 -5.22 5.46 3.17
N THR A 8 -5.37 5.63 4.48
CA THR A 8 -4.26 5.53 5.44
C THR A 8 -3.62 4.15 5.48
N ALA A 9 -4.35 3.08 5.12
CA ALA A 9 -3.75 1.75 4.96
C ALA A 9 -2.74 1.72 3.80
N THR A 10 -2.99 2.47 2.72
CA THR A 10 -2.06 2.63 1.58
C THR A 10 -0.77 3.31 2.02
N VAL A 11 -0.85 4.33 2.89
CA VAL A 11 0.34 4.98 3.45
C VAL A 11 1.13 4.02 4.35
N SER A 12 0.45 3.28 5.23
CA SER A 12 1.11 2.26 6.06
C SER A 12 1.82 1.20 5.22
N GLN A 13 1.27 0.86 4.05
CA GLN A 13 1.87 -0.10 3.14
C GLN A 13 3.17 0.42 2.49
N VAL A 14 3.27 1.74 2.25
CA VAL A 14 4.53 2.37 1.81
C VAL A 14 5.60 2.24 2.89
N VAL A 15 5.24 2.49 4.16
CA VAL A 15 6.17 2.32 5.29
C VAL A 15 6.66 0.88 5.36
N GLN A 16 5.76 -0.11 5.31
CA GLN A 16 6.13 -1.52 5.31
C GLN A 16 7.08 -1.88 4.16
N CYS A 17 6.81 -1.38 2.96
CA CYS A 17 7.64 -1.62 1.80
C CYS A 17 9.02 -0.99 1.98
N LEU A 18 9.10 0.25 2.44
CA LEU A 18 10.36 0.95 2.67
C LEU A 18 11.16 0.38 3.84
N ASP A 19 10.51 -0.21 4.83
CA ASP A 19 11.17 -0.88 5.97
C ASP A 19 11.79 -2.23 5.56
N ARG A 20 10.98 -3.11 4.96
CA ARG A 20 11.40 -4.49 4.63
C ARG A 20 12.07 -4.67 3.27
N GLY A 21 11.95 -3.71 2.36
CA GLY A 21 12.18 -3.98 0.93
C GLY A 21 11.08 -4.90 0.39
N THR A 22 11.42 -5.82 -0.52
CA THR A 22 10.43 -6.80 -1.04
C THR A 22 10.30 -8.09 -0.24
N THR A 23 11.15 -8.34 0.75
CA THR A 23 11.06 -9.59 1.52
C THR A 23 9.78 -9.64 2.34
N GLY A 24 9.05 -10.74 2.22
CA GLY A 24 7.84 -10.97 3.01
C GLY A 24 6.70 -9.98 2.73
N GLN A 25 6.68 -9.37 1.54
CA GLN A 25 5.57 -8.53 1.09
C GLN A 25 4.43 -9.41 0.58
N TYR A 26 3.19 -9.03 0.89
CA TYR A 26 2.04 -9.65 0.26
C TYR A 26 1.98 -9.25 -1.22
N PRO A 27 1.49 -10.10 -2.16
CA PRO A 27 1.49 -9.79 -3.59
C PRO A 27 0.94 -8.40 -3.97
N TRP A 28 -0.14 -7.94 -3.33
CA TRP A 28 -0.70 -6.62 -3.60
C TRP A 28 0.07 -5.46 -2.95
N SER A 29 0.94 -5.70 -1.97
CA SER A 29 1.69 -4.66 -1.24
C SER A 29 2.58 -3.86 -2.17
N LEU A 30 3.40 -4.53 -3.00
CA LEU A 30 4.32 -3.86 -3.92
C LEU A 30 3.57 -3.08 -5.00
N MET A 31 2.50 -3.67 -5.56
CA MET A 31 1.66 -3.00 -6.54
C MET A 31 1.03 -1.74 -5.96
N THR A 32 0.55 -1.80 -4.71
CA THR A 32 -0.02 -0.65 -3.99
C THR A 32 1.00 0.48 -3.88
N VAL A 33 2.24 0.18 -3.54
CA VAL A 33 3.30 1.19 -3.38
C VAL A 33 3.74 1.76 -4.72
N LEU A 34 3.84 0.93 -5.77
CA LEU A 34 4.14 1.37 -7.12
C LEU A 34 3.06 2.29 -7.67
N ASP A 35 1.79 1.87 -7.56
CA ASP A 35 0.66 2.64 -8.04
C ASP A 35 0.55 3.95 -7.25
N LEU A 36 0.66 3.93 -5.91
CA LEU A 36 0.66 5.17 -5.12
C LEU A 36 1.83 6.10 -5.47
N THR A 37 3.04 5.56 -5.67
CA THR A 37 4.20 6.37 -6.09
C THR A 37 3.93 7.03 -7.45
N ALA A 38 3.40 6.28 -8.42
CA ALA A 38 3.00 6.80 -9.73
C ALA A 38 1.92 7.88 -9.66
N LEU A 39 0.89 7.66 -8.82
CA LEU A 39 -0.17 8.62 -8.57
C LEU A 39 0.38 9.94 -8.07
N LEU A 40 1.19 9.88 -7.02
CA LEU A 40 1.78 11.05 -6.41
C LEU A 40 2.76 11.75 -7.35
N MET A 41 3.34 11.10 -8.37
CA MET A 41 4.18 11.79 -9.36
C MET A 41 3.36 12.58 -10.40
N ARG A 42 2.13 12.14 -10.70
CA ARG A 42 1.33 12.68 -11.82
C ARG A 42 0.26 13.68 -11.40
N ALA A 43 -0.43 13.40 -10.31
CA ALA A 43 -1.60 14.17 -9.92
C ALA A 43 -1.27 15.10 -8.75
N ASP A 44 -1.84 16.29 -8.86
CA ASP A 44 -1.90 17.25 -7.78
C ASP A 44 -3.25 17.10 -7.08
N ASN A 45 -3.36 17.58 -5.84
CA ASN A 45 -4.62 17.61 -5.06
C ASN A 45 -5.08 16.31 -4.41
N PHE A 46 -4.15 15.47 -3.95
CA PHE A 46 -4.50 14.41 -2.99
C PHE A 46 -4.64 14.96 -1.57
N ALA A 47 -5.41 14.26 -0.74
CA ALA A 47 -5.34 14.38 0.71
C ALA A 47 -5.45 13.01 1.38
N LEU A 48 -5.14 12.91 2.67
CA LEU A 48 -5.26 11.66 3.41
C LEU A 48 -6.68 11.46 3.91
N ALA A 49 -7.19 10.23 3.79
CA ALA A 49 -8.47 9.86 4.37
C ALA A 49 -8.37 9.96 5.91
N PRO A 50 -9.27 10.70 6.57
CA PRO A 50 -9.23 10.88 8.01
C PRO A 50 -9.66 9.60 8.74
N GLY A 51 -9.20 9.46 9.98
CA GLY A 51 -9.69 8.42 10.89
C GLY A 51 -11.19 8.56 11.22
N LEU A 52 -11.72 7.57 11.92
CA LEU A 52 -13.09 7.59 12.47
C LEU A 52 -13.20 8.51 13.70
N ALA A 53 -12.11 8.63 14.46
CA ALA A 53 -11.99 9.50 15.62
C ALA A 53 -10.71 10.35 15.52
N PRO A 54 -10.65 11.49 16.24
CA PRO A 54 -9.39 12.21 16.45
C PRO A 54 -8.34 11.26 17.02
N SER A 55 -7.09 11.42 16.61
CA SER A 55 -5.99 10.62 17.17
C SER A 55 -5.94 10.83 18.68
N ALA A 56 -5.97 9.73 19.45
CA ALA A 56 -5.95 9.81 20.91
C ALA A 56 -4.60 10.30 21.47
N SER A 57 -3.54 10.19 20.66
CA SER A 57 -2.22 10.71 20.98
C SER A 57 -1.46 11.10 19.70
N VAL A 58 -0.52 12.03 19.82
CA VAL A 58 0.49 12.27 18.79
C VAL A 58 1.60 11.25 19.04
N VAL A 59 1.66 10.21 18.22
CA VAL A 59 2.78 9.27 18.21
C VAL A 59 3.67 9.65 17.03
N LEU A 60 4.98 9.71 17.24
CA LEU A 60 5.95 9.87 16.16
C LEU A 60 6.41 8.47 15.74
N ASP A 61 5.59 7.75 14.97
CA ASP A 61 6.03 6.53 14.29
C ASP A 61 6.41 6.79 12.83
N ASP A 62 6.84 5.75 12.10
CA ASP A 62 7.25 5.90 10.70
C ASP A 62 6.10 6.25 9.76
N GLN A 63 4.85 5.90 10.10
CA GLN A 63 3.66 6.32 9.35
C GLN A 63 3.40 7.81 9.54
N ASP A 64 3.39 8.28 10.78
CA ASP A 64 3.19 9.69 11.12
C ASP A 64 4.32 10.55 10.51
N ARG A 65 5.56 10.06 10.57
CA ARG A 65 6.71 10.68 9.91
C ARG A 65 6.58 10.73 8.39
N LEU A 66 6.08 9.67 7.76
CA LEU A 66 5.83 9.66 6.32
C LEU A 66 4.74 10.68 5.94
N ILE A 67 3.67 10.78 6.73
CA ILE A 67 2.61 11.76 6.54
C ILE A 67 3.17 13.19 6.61
N ASP A 68 3.99 13.50 7.62
CA ASP A 68 4.63 14.80 7.75
C ASP A 68 5.53 15.12 6.56
N LEU A 69 6.32 14.15 6.07
CA LEU A 69 7.14 14.33 4.88
C LEU A 69 6.31 14.53 3.62
N MET A 70 5.18 13.83 3.48
CA MET A 70 4.25 14.01 2.36
C MET A 70 3.59 15.38 2.39
N LEU A 71 3.24 15.92 3.56
CA LEU A 71 2.73 17.28 3.71
C LEU A 71 3.83 18.33 3.41
N TYR A 72 5.03 18.16 3.99
CA TYR A 72 6.18 19.03 3.79
C TYR A 72 6.61 19.10 2.32
N HIS A 73 6.53 17.98 1.60
CA HIS A 73 6.83 17.92 0.18
C HIS A 73 5.63 18.22 -0.72
N GLU A 74 4.49 18.64 -0.15
CA GLU A 74 3.24 19.00 -0.86
C GLU A 74 2.70 17.85 -1.73
N LEU A 75 3.02 16.61 -1.36
CA LEU A 75 2.53 15.42 -2.05
C LEU A 75 1.05 15.18 -1.77
N VAL A 76 0.61 15.56 -0.58
CA VAL A 76 -0.79 15.60 -0.13
C VAL A 76 -1.08 16.93 0.54
N LYS A 77 -2.36 17.33 0.54
CA LYS A 77 -2.86 18.51 1.23
C LYS A 77 -3.33 18.14 2.62
N SER A 78 -3.17 19.07 3.56
CA SER A 78 -3.94 19.04 4.80
C SER A 78 -5.41 19.23 4.45
N LEU A 79 -6.25 18.30 4.87
CA LEU A 79 -7.70 18.45 4.76
C LEU A 79 -8.21 19.24 5.97
N PRO A 80 -9.16 20.17 5.78
CA PRO A 80 -10.05 20.51 6.86
C PRO A 80 -10.64 19.22 7.41
N GLN A 81 -10.73 19.10 8.73
CA GLN A 81 -11.48 17.99 9.34
C GLN A 81 -12.84 17.90 8.65
N PRO A 82 -13.28 16.71 8.20
CA PRO A 82 -14.58 16.60 7.56
C PRO A 82 -15.64 17.14 8.50
N ASP A 83 -16.65 17.79 7.94
CA ASP A 83 -17.75 18.27 8.75
C ASP A 83 -18.44 17.09 9.48
N THR A 84 -18.93 17.36 10.68
CA THR A 84 -19.52 16.35 11.56
C THR A 84 -20.65 15.58 10.89
N ASN A 85 -21.41 16.23 10.00
CA ASN A 85 -22.52 15.59 9.30
C ASN A 85 -22.01 14.57 8.27
N SER A 86 -20.96 14.90 7.51
CA SER A 86 -20.30 13.96 6.59
C SER A 86 -19.74 12.75 7.31
N VAL A 87 -19.11 12.93 8.47
CA VAL A 87 -18.62 11.82 9.32
C VAL A 87 -19.77 10.95 9.81
N ALA A 88 -20.82 11.55 10.37
CA ALA A 88 -21.99 10.83 10.88
C ALA A 88 -22.73 10.06 9.76
N ALA A 89 -22.87 10.67 8.58
CA ALA A 89 -23.45 10.03 7.40
C ALA A 89 -22.58 8.86 6.92
N ALA A 90 -21.26 9.01 6.94
CA ALA A 90 -20.33 7.95 6.54
C ALA A 90 -20.38 6.75 7.51
N ILE A 91 -20.41 6.99 8.82
CA ILE A 91 -20.59 5.95 9.85
C ILE A 91 -21.94 5.27 9.69
N THR A 92 -23.02 6.03 9.49
CA THR A 92 -24.36 5.46 9.31
C THR A 92 -24.43 4.59 8.05
N GLY A 93 -23.84 5.08 6.95
CA GLY A 93 -23.78 4.37 5.68
C GLY A 93 -22.99 3.07 5.76
N SER A 94 -21.81 3.09 6.38
CA SER A 94 -20.97 1.90 6.56
C SER A 94 -21.62 0.88 7.51
N LYS A 95 -22.23 1.32 8.62
CA LYS A 95 -23.00 0.45 9.54
C LYS A 95 -24.16 -0.23 8.82
N ARG A 96 -24.94 0.53 8.04
CA ARG A 96 -26.04 -0.01 7.22
C ARG A 96 -25.52 -1.02 6.20
N TRP A 97 -24.37 -0.76 5.58
CA TRP A 97 -23.76 -1.69 4.63
C TRP A 97 -23.36 -3.00 5.30
N ILE A 98 -22.56 -2.96 6.37
CA ILE A 98 -22.08 -4.18 7.05
C ILE A 98 -23.19 -4.92 7.80
N GLY A 99 -24.29 -4.23 8.15
CA GLY A 99 -25.46 -4.85 8.77
C GLY A 99 -26.21 -5.83 7.86
N ARG A 100 -26.03 -5.76 6.53
CA ARG A 100 -26.62 -6.71 5.59
C ARG A 100 -25.92 -8.07 5.68
N ALA A 101 -26.70 -9.14 5.78
CA ALA A 101 -26.18 -10.51 5.93
C ALA A 101 -25.17 -10.89 4.83
N THR A 102 -25.44 -10.50 3.58
CA THR A 102 -24.55 -10.78 2.43
C THR A 102 -23.19 -10.11 2.58
N ASN A 103 -23.14 -8.84 2.99
CA ASN A 103 -21.88 -8.12 3.18
C ASN A 103 -21.11 -8.64 4.41
N LEU A 104 -21.82 -8.94 5.50
CA LEU A 104 -21.21 -9.52 6.70
C LEU A 104 -20.57 -10.88 6.39
N ALA A 105 -21.28 -11.74 5.66
CA ALA A 105 -20.76 -13.02 5.20
C ALA A 105 -19.56 -12.85 4.25
N ALA A 106 -19.61 -11.87 3.34
CA ALA A 106 -18.49 -11.56 2.44
C ALA A 106 -17.24 -11.11 3.21
N VAL A 107 -17.38 -10.23 4.21
CA VAL A 107 -16.26 -9.81 5.07
C VAL A 107 -15.71 -10.99 5.87
N ARG A 108 -16.57 -11.81 6.48
CA ARG A 108 -16.13 -13.02 7.19
C ARG A 108 -15.36 -13.97 6.26
N LYS A 109 -15.89 -14.22 5.05
CA LYS A 109 -15.23 -15.06 4.03
C LYS A 109 -13.85 -14.53 3.68
N GLU A 110 -13.72 -13.22 3.47
CA GLU A 110 -12.45 -12.59 3.11
C GLU A 110 -11.43 -12.63 4.26
N VAL A 111 -11.86 -12.36 5.50
CA VAL A 111 -11.01 -12.52 6.69
C VAL A 111 -10.48 -13.95 6.77
N ASN A 112 -11.35 -14.94 6.62
CA ASN A 112 -10.94 -16.35 6.67
C ASN A 112 -10.01 -16.72 5.50
N ARG A 113 -10.28 -16.22 4.30
CA ARG A 113 -9.42 -16.43 3.12
C ARG A 113 -8.02 -15.90 3.35
N LEU A 114 -7.89 -14.67 3.88
CA LEU A 114 -6.61 -14.06 4.21
C LEU A 114 -5.87 -14.84 5.30
N MET A 115 -6.56 -15.22 6.38
CA MET A 115 -5.96 -16.02 7.45
C MET A 115 -5.54 -17.43 7.01
N SER A 116 -6.11 -17.95 5.93
CA SER A 116 -5.75 -19.26 5.36
C SER A 116 -4.59 -19.19 4.36
N ASP A 117 -4.19 -17.99 3.93
CA ASP A 117 -3.06 -17.78 3.00
C ASP A 117 -1.73 -17.76 3.77
N ASN A 118 -1.36 -18.94 4.28
CA ASN A 118 -0.18 -19.11 5.11
C ASN A 118 1.14 -18.76 4.42
N GLU A 119 1.18 -18.86 3.08
CA GLU A 119 2.39 -18.60 2.29
C GLU A 119 2.71 -17.10 2.22
N ASN A 120 1.70 -16.26 1.97
CA ASN A 120 1.92 -14.84 1.70
C ASN A 120 1.46 -13.95 2.85
N PHE A 121 0.35 -14.28 3.50
CA PHE A 121 -0.30 -13.39 4.47
C PHE A 121 0.39 -13.40 5.83
N ASN A 122 0.95 -14.53 6.26
CA ASN A 122 1.66 -14.63 7.54
C ASN A 122 2.83 -13.66 7.62
N ASN A 123 3.63 -13.53 6.55
CA ASN A 123 4.71 -12.55 6.50
C ASN A 123 4.21 -11.12 6.69
N TRP A 124 3.05 -10.79 6.09
CA TRP A 124 2.44 -9.47 6.26
C TRP A 124 1.98 -9.25 7.71
N ILE A 125 1.32 -10.25 8.32
CA ILE A 125 0.90 -10.23 9.72
C ILE A 125 2.09 -10.07 10.66
N ASP A 126 3.18 -10.79 10.42
CA ASP A 126 4.40 -10.68 11.23
C ASP A 126 4.91 -9.24 11.29
N TRP A 127 4.90 -8.54 10.15
CA TRP A 127 5.28 -7.13 10.13
C TRP A 127 4.33 -6.27 10.91
N VAL A 128 3.04 -6.47 10.67
CA VAL A 128 1.98 -5.66 11.26
C VAL A 128 2.03 -5.79 12.79
N VAL A 129 2.23 -7.00 13.30
CA VAL A 129 2.39 -7.28 14.73
C VAL A 129 3.66 -6.61 15.29
N GLU A 130 4.80 -6.79 14.61
CA GLU A 130 6.10 -6.27 15.08
C GLU A 130 6.19 -4.74 15.05
N LYS A 131 5.62 -4.10 14.01
CA LYS A 131 5.86 -2.68 13.72
C LYS A 131 4.63 -1.79 13.80
N ALA A 132 3.43 -2.32 13.54
CA ALA A 132 2.25 -1.49 13.31
C ALA A 132 1.19 -1.57 14.43
N TRP A 133 1.03 -2.71 15.11
CA TRP A 133 -0.02 -2.90 16.11
C TRP A 133 0.05 -1.88 17.24
N ILE A 134 1.21 -1.75 17.89
CA ILE A 134 1.36 -0.82 19.02
C ILE A 134 1.15 0.64 18.58
N PRO A 135 1.81 1.16 17.52
CA PRO A 135 1.52 2.51 17.05
C PRO A 135 0.06 2.73 16.62
N HIS A 136 -0.55 1.74 15.95
CA HIS A 136 -1.96 1.79 15.55
C HIS A 136 -2.87 1.94 16.76
N THR A 137 -2.68 1.10 17.79
CA THR A 137 -3.44 1.16 19.03
C THR A 137 -3.30 2.50 19.73
N ARG A 138 -2.11 3.10 19.74
CA ARG A 138 -1.90 4.43 20.36
C ARG A 138 -2.57 5.56 19.58
N ARG A 139 -2.58 5.48 18.24
CA ARG A 139 -3.29 6.45 17.39
C ARG A 139 -4.80 6.34 17.52
N LEU A 140 -5.32 5.13 17.48
CA LEU A 140 -6.76 4.86 17.27
C LEU A 140 -7.45 4.27 18.49
N SER A 141 -6.78 4.24 19.65
CA SER A 141 -7.29 3.70 20.92
C SER A 141 -7.75 2.24 20.83
N GLY A 142 -7.02 1.42 20.09
CA GLY A 142 -7.29 -0.02 19.90
C GLY A 142 -6.90 -0.50 18.50
N LEU A 143 -6.82 -1.82 18.31
CA LEU A 143 -6.55 -2.42 16.99
C LEU A 143 -7.78 -2.40 16.08
N PHE A 144 -8.96 -2.34 16.66
CA PHE A 144 -10.21 -2.24 15.93
C PHE A 144 -11.13 -1.20 16.56
N ASP A 145 -12.08 -0.71 15.77
CA ASP A 145 -12.88 0.45 16.15
C ASP A 145 -14.16 0.04 16.89
N GLU A 146 -14.32 0.57 18.11
CA GLU A 146 -15.47 0.33 19.00
C GLU A 146 -16.82 0.67 18.34
N THR A 147 -16.83 1.64 17.41
CA THR A 147 -18.02 2.04 16.66
C THR A 147 -18.67 0.86 15.94
N TYR A 148 -17.88 -0.14 15.55
CA TYR A 148 -18.34 -1.33 14.81
C TYR A 148 -18.29 -2.61 15.63
N LEU A 149 -18.18 -2.52 16.97
CA LEU A 149 -18.01 -3.66 17.87
C LEU A 149 -19.01 -4.79 17.61
N ASN A 150 -20.30 -4.47 17.51
CA ASN A 150 -21.36 -5.45 17.25
C ASN A 150 -21.18 -6.20 15.92
N TYR A 151 -20.61 -5.55 14.90
CA TYR A 151 -20.37 -6.20 13.61
C TYR A 151 -19.11 -7.04 13.64
N VAL A 152 -18.06 -6.59 14.35
CA VAL A 152 -16.84 -7.38 14.57
C VAL A 152 -17.18 -8.65 15.36
N ALA A 153 -17.96 -8.54 16.45
CA ALA A 153 -18.46 -9.67 17.22
C ALA A 153 -19.16 -10.70 16.32
N ARG A 154 -20.11 -10.23 15.51
CA ARG A 154 -20.82 -11.08 14.54
C ARG A 154 -19.90 -11.67 13.48
N ILE A 155 -18.90 -10.96 12.97
CA ILE A 155 -17.95 -11.51 11.98
C ILE A 155 -17.15 -12.66 12.60
N LEU A 156 -16.69 -12.48 13.84
CA LEU A 156 -15.88 -13.44 14.60
C LEU A 156 -16.68 -14.56 15.26
N ASN A 157 -18.02 -14.47 15.24
CA ASN A 157 -18.92 -15.38 15.95
C ASN A 157 -18.68 -15.37 17.47
N LEU A 158 -18.52 -14.16 18.02
CA LEU A 158 -18.39 -13.89 19.45
C LEU A 158 -19.63 -13.18 19.96
N ASP A 159 -19.89 -13.32 21.27
CA ASP A 159 -20.81 -12.44 21.96
C ASP A 159 -20.24 -11.02 22.03
N VAL A 160 -21.13 -10.02 22.12
CA VAL A 160 -20.72 -8.61 22.18
C VAL A 160 -19.85 -8.33 23.41
N SER A 161 -20.12 -9.00 24.53
CA SER A 161 -19.30 -8.91 25.75
C SER A 161 -17.86 -9.37 25.50
N ASP A 162 -17.68 -10.52 24.84
CA ASP A 162 -16.35 -11.05 24.53
C ASP A 162 -15.60 -10.17 23.54
N ALA A 163 -16.30 -9.65 22.52
CA ALA A 163 -15.71 -8.69 21.59
C ALA A 163 -15.31 -7.40 22.31
N SER A 164 -16.07 -6.95 23.31
CA SER A 164 -15.73 -5.79 24.15
C SER A 164 -14.48 -6.04 24.98
N ASP A 165 -14.34 -7.22 25.57
CA ASP A 165 -13.12 -7.59 26.29
C ASP A 165 -11.91 -7.68 25.37
N LEU A 166 -12.06 -8.31 24.20
CA LEU A 166 -11.03 -8.35 23.17
C LEU A 166 -10.61 -6.93 22.73
N HIS A 167 -11.57 -6.02 22.59
CA HIS A 167 -11.29 -4.62 22.25
C HIS A 167 -10.48 -3.93 23.34
N ARG A 168 -10.88 -4.09 24.61
CA ARG A 168 -10.16 -3.57 25.78
C ARG A 168 -8.72 -4.07 25.80
N ARG A 169 -8.50 -5.37 25.61
CA ARG A 169 -7.17 -6.00 25.51
C ARG A 169 -6.36 -5.43 24.34
N SER A 170 -7.00 -5.12 23.22
CA SER A 170 -6.34 -4.51 22.05
C SER A 170 -5.80 -3.10 22.31
N LYS A 171 -6.21 -2.45 23.41
CA LYS A 171 -5.71 -1.13 23.82
C LYS A 171 -4.40 -1.20 24.61
N ASP A 172 -4.04 -2.37 25.14
CA ASP A 172 -2.90 -2.55 26.03
C ASP A 172 -1.67 -3.07 25.26
N ALA A 173 -0.60 -2.27 25.23
CA ALA A 173 0.63 -2.65 24.54
C ALA A 173 1.32 -3.89 25.14
N ASN A 174 1.22 -4.12 26.44
CA ASN A 174 1.81 -5.29 27.10
C ASN A 174 1.06 -6.56 26.69
N GLU A 175 -0.27 -6.48 26.64
CA GLU A 175 -1.12 -7.59 26.21
C GLU A 175 -0.87 -7.92 24.72
N LEU A 176 -0.74 -6.91 23.86
CA LEU A 176 -0.40 -7.10 22.46
C LEU A 176 0.98 -7.75 22.27
N ASN A 177 1.98 -7.34 23.06
CA ASN A 177 3.31 -7.97 23.04
C ASN A 177 3.25 -9.44 23.48
N HIS A 178 2.47 -9.73 24.52
CA HIS A 178 2.28 -11.10 25.00
C HIS A 178 1.60 -11.99 23.95
N LEU A 179 0.54 -11.49 23.32
CA LEU A 179 -0.16 -12.18 22.23
C LEU A 179 0.75 -12.41 21.02
N ALA A 180 1.60 -11.42 20.67
CA ALA A 180 2.55 -11.52 19.57
C ALA A 180 3.57 -12.66 19.76
N VAL A 181 3.95 -12.95 21.00
CA VAL A 181 4.86 -14.05 21.36
C VAL A 181 4.13 -15.39 21.39
N LYS A 182 2.95 -15.46 22.04
CA LYS A 182 2.22 -16.72 22.21
C LYS A 182 1.64 -17.28 20.91
N ARG A 183 1.06 -16.42 20.07
CA ARG A 183 0.40 -16.79 18.82
C ARG A 183 -0.61 -17.92 18.94
N ASP A 184 -1.41 -17.88 20.01
CA ASP A 184 -2.47 -18.84 20.30
C ASP A 184 -3.82 -18.42 19.66
N ALA A 185 -4.92 -19.05 20.09
CA ALA A 185 -6.26 -18.77 19.57
C ALA A 185 -6.67 -17.29 19.79
N ASP A 186 -6.24 -16.66 20.88
CA ASP A 186 -6.53 -15.24 21.15
C ASP A 186 -5.78 -14.34 20.17
N PHE A 187 -4.54 -14.69 19.82
CA PHE A 187 -3.80 -13.98 18.77
C PHE A 187 -4.52 -14.08 17.42
N GLU A 188 -5.03 -15.27 17.07
CA GLU A 188 -5.80 -15.46 15.84
C GLU A 188 -7.08 -14.61 15.83
N LEU A 189 -7.83 -14.60 16.94
CA LEU A 189 -9.03 -13.77 17.11
C LEU A 189 -8.73 -12.27 17.01
N MET A 190 -7.68 -11.81 17.68
CA MET A 190 -7.22 -10.41 17.63
C MET A 190 -6.85 -10.00 16.20
N THR A 191 -6.13 -10.88 15.49
CA THR A 191 -5.73 -10.66 14.10
C THR A 191 -6.94 -10.56 13.17
N LYS A 192 -7.90 -11.49 13.31
CA LYS A 192 -9.16 -11.44 12.55
C LYS A 192 -9.95 -10.16 12.84
N ALA A 193 -10.01 -9.72 14.10
CA ALA A 193 -10.68 -8.47 14.49
C ALA A 193 -10.03 -7.25 13.82
N TYR A 194 -8.70 -7.18 13.84
CA TYR A 194 -7.92 -6.14 13.18
C TYR A 194 -8.17 -6.07 11.67
N ILE A 195 -8.17 -7.23 10.99
CA ILE A 195 -8.44 -7.31 9.53
C ILE A 195 -9.87 -6.89 9.22
N ALA A 196 -10.86 -7.43 9.96
CA ALA A 196 -12.27 -7.10 9.79
C ALA A 196 -12.51 -5.59 9.93
N SER A 197 -11.93 -4.98 10.97
CA SER A 197 -11.99 -3.53 11.19
C SER A 197 -11.34 -2.75 10.05
N THR A 198 -10.18 -3.19 9.56
CA THR A 198 -9.50 -2.55 8.44
C THR A 198 -10.35 -2.56 7.16
N ILE A 199 -11.06 -3.66 6.89
CA ILE A 199 -11.99 -3.78 5.76
C ILE A 199 -13.18 -2.82 5.94
N ILE A 200 -13.81 -2.82 7.13
CA ILE A 200 -14.95 -1.96 7.44
C ILE A 200 -14.58 -0.47 7.34
N ARG A 201 -13.38 -0.09 7.81
CA ARG A 201 -12.85 1.27 7.69
C ARG A 201 -12.72 1.71 6.23
N GLY A 202 -12.41 0.78 5.32
CA GLY A 202 -12.45 1.01 3.87
C GLY A 202 -13.82 1.43 3.37
N ARG A 203 -14.88 0.83 3.91
CA ARG A 203 -16.26 1.23 3.60
C ARG A 203 -16.58 2.62 4.13
N TYR A 204 -16.16 2.93 5.35
CA TYR A 204 -16.31 4.26 5.92
C TYR A 204 -15.65 5.33 5.04
N HIS A 205 -14.38 5.15 4.65
CA HIS A 205 -13.70 6.09 3.74
C HIS A 205 -14.44 6.24 2.40
N ALA A 206 -14.99 5.15 1.86
CA ALA A 206 -15.75 5.22 0.61
C ALA A 206 -17.05 6.04 0.76
N HIS A 207 -17.75 5.94 1.89
CA HIS A 207 -18.92 6.78 2.15
C HIS A 207 -18.53 8.25 2.40
N LEU A 208 -17.41 8.49 3.07
CA LEU A 208 -16.92 9.85 3.31
C LEU A 208 -16.54 10.55 1.99
N ALA A 209 -15.80 9.85 1.13
CA ALA A 209 -15.45 10.31 -0.20
C ALA A 209 -16.72 10.58 -1.05
N ALA A 210 -17.72 9.68 -0.97
CA ALA A 210 -19.00 9.85 -1.64
C ALA A 210 -19.77 11.09 -1.16
N ALA A 211 -19.88 11.28 0.16
CA ALA A 211 -20.56 12.44 0.76
C ALA A 211 -19.88 13.76 0.38
N SER A 212 -18.55 13.73 0.26
CA SER A 212 -17.75 14.92 -0.10
C SER A 212 -17.61 15.11 -1.62
N ASN A 213 -18.13 14.19 -2.44
CA ASN A 213 -17.97 14.16 -3.90
C ASN A 213 -16.49 14.13 -4.36
N ILE A 214 -15.64 13.38 -3.65
CA ILE A 214 -14.18 13.26 -3.85
C ILE A 214 -13.85 11.81 -4.26
N GLY A 215 -12.77 11.61 -5.03
CA GLY A 215 -12.26 10.27 -5.34
C GLY A 215 -11.64 9.55 -4.14
N LEU A 216 -11.39 8.24 -4.25
CA LEU A 216 -10.72 7.47 -3.20
C LEU A 216 -9.74 6.45 -3.81
N VAL A 217 -8.45 6.64 -3.52
CA VAL A 217 -7.39 5.65 -3.75
C VAL A 217 -7.44 4.62 -2.64
N ARG A 218 -7.96 3.43 -2.96
CA ARG A 218 -8.22 2.36 -1.98
C ARG A 218 -7.04 1.41 -1.86
N HIS A 219 -6.88 0.90 -0.65
CA HIS A 219 -5.97 -0.21 -0.39
C HIS A 219 -6.58 -1.55 -0.85
N PRO A 220 -5.83 -2.45 -1.53
CA PRO A 220 -6.37 -3.71 -2.07
C PRO A 220 -6.99 -4.66 -1.05
N LEU A 221 -6.49 -4.68 0.20
CA LEU A 221 -7.12 -5.42 1.31
C LEU A 221 -8.61 -5.09 1.50
N ARG A 222 -9.04 -3.90 1.06
CA ARG A 222 -10.42 -3.41 1.15
C ARG A 222 -11.21 -3.68 -0.15
N GLY A 223 -10.68 -4.52 -1.04
CA GLY A 223 -11.22 -4.76 -2.39
C GLY A 223 -12.62 -5.35 -2.43
N ILE A 224 -13.02 -6.14 -1.42
CA ILE A 224 -14.38 -6.69 -1.29
C ILE A 224 -15.46 -5.62 -1.01
N VAL A 225 -15.03 -4.40 -0.71
CA VAL A 225 -15.94 -3.27 -0.49
C VAL A 225 -16.42 -2.74 -1.84
N ALA A 226 -17.51 -3.34 -2.37
CA ALA A 226 -18.24 -2.85 -3.54
C ALA A 226 -18.52 -1.36 -3.36
N ARG A 227 -18.40 -0.51 -4.39
CA ARG A 227 -18.47 0.95 -4.25
C ARG A 227 -19.84 1.41 -3.71
N PRO A 228 -19.93 2.48 -2.89
CA PRO A 228 -21.20 3.18 -2.76
C PRO A 228 -21.62 3.63 -4.16
N ARG A 229 -22.91 3.52 -4.50
CA ARG A 229 -23.43 4.10 -5.74
C ARG A 229 -23.14 5.60 -5.69
N THR A 230 -22.10 6.01 -6.40
CA THR A 230 -21.70 7.41 -6.57
C THR A 230 -21.81 7.71 -8.05
N ASN A 231 -22.21 8.95 -8.38
CA ASN A 231 -22.28 9.39 -9.77
C ASN A 231 -20.89 9.65 -10.38
N LYS A 232 -19.81 9.46 -9.62
CA LYS A 232 -18.43 9.60 -10.10
C LYS A 232 -17.81 8.21 -10.35
N PRO A 233 -17.21 7.97 -11.54
CA PRO A 233 -16.44 6.75 -11.77
C PRO A 233 -15.28 6.73 -10.77
N VAL A 234 -14.94 5.57 -10.23
CA VAL A 234 -13.66 5.47 -9.50
C VAL A 234 -12.57 5.57 -10.52
N VAL A 235 -11.61 6.40 -10.16
CA VAL A 235 -10.37 6.53 -10.86
C VAL A 235 -9.55 5.29 -10.54
N THR A 236 -9.78 4.21 -11.29
CA THR A 236 -8.74 3.21 -11.51
C THR A 236 -7.71 3.90 -12.39
N PHE A 237 -6.68 4.48 -11.77
CA PHE A 237 -5.63 5.11 -12.53
C PHE A 237 -4.93 4.05 -13.36
N SER A 238 -5.11 4.15 -14.67
CA SER A 238 -4.25 3.46 -15.61
C SER A 238 -2.89 4.15 -15.55
N VAL A 239 -1.96 3.54 -14.83
CA VAL A 239 -0.57 3.95 -14.78
C VAL A 239 0.12 3.41 -16.02
N SER A 240 0.65 4.29 -16.88
CA SER A 240 1.40 3.85 -18.06
C SER A 240 2.62 3.02 -17.65
N LYS A 241 3.07 2.12 -18.53
CA LYS A 241 4.28 1.32 -18.28
C LYS A 241 5.47 2.21 -17.91
N ALA A 242 5.68 3.31 -18.64
CA ALA A 242 6.74 4.28 -18.36
C ALA A 242 6.63 4.87 -16.95
N MET A 243 5.41 5.17 -16.48
CA MET A 243 5.21 5.68 -15.13
C MET A 243 5.47 4.63 -14.05
N ARG A 244 5.11 3.36 -14.30
CA ARG A 244 5.48 2.25 -13.41
C ARG A 244 6.99 2.07 -13.35
N CYS A 245 7.67 2.16 -14.49
CA CYS A 245 9.13 2.09 -14.53
C CYS A 245 9.77 3.23 -13.72
N LEU A 246 9.24 4.45 -13.85
CA LEU A 246 9.71 5.58 -13.06
C LEU A 246 9.47 5.39 -11.56
N ALA A 247 8.31 4.85 -11.16
CA ALA A 247 8.01 4.52 -9.77
C ALA A 247 8.99 3.49 -9.20
N CYS A 248 9.36 2.46 -9.98
CA CYS A 248 10.40 1.51 -9.60
C CYS A 248 11.76 2.20 -9.37
N ILE A 249 12.17 3.12 -10.26
CA ILE A 249 13.44 3.84 -10.10
C ILE A 249 13.42 4.73 -8.84
N VAL A 250 12.30 5.40 -8.56
CA VAL A 250 12.13 6.20 -7.34
C VAL A 250 12.26 5.33 -6.08
N LEU A 251 11.61 4.17 -6.05
CA LEU A 251 11.73 3.23 -4.93
C LEU A 251 13.15 2.66 -4.81
N TYR A 252 13.80 2.34 -5.93
CA TYR A 252 15.19 1.90 -5.95
C TYR A 252 16.13 2.92 -5.28
N GLY A 253 16.01 4.21 -5.64
CA GLY A 253 16.77 5.28 -5.01
C GLY A 253 16.52 5.37 -3.50
N ALA A 254 15.27 5.20 -3.06
CA ALA A 254 14.94 5.14 -1.64
C ALA A 254 15.59 3.94 -0.95
N PHE A 255 15.55 2.74 -1.54
CA PHE A 255 16.12 1.52 -0.96
C PHE A 255 17.65 1.53 -0.81
N LYS A 256 18.36 2.41 -1.51
CA LYS A 256 19.79 2.62 -1.29
C LYS A 256 20.11 3.21 0.08
N GLN A 257 19.13 3.87 0.71
CA GLN A 257 19.31 4.44 2.03
C GLN A 257 19.28 3.34 3.09
N ARG A 258 20.20 3.39 4.06
CA ARG A 258 20.34 2.32 5.07
C ARG A 258 19.22 2.35 6.10
N ARG A 259 18.85 3.55 6.54
CA ARG A 259 17.88 3.76 7.63
C ARG A 259 16.50 4.07 7.06
N ILE A 260 15.44 3.51 7.65
CA ILE A 260 14.05 3.75 7.24
C ILE A 260 13.77 5.24 7.07
N ASP A 261 14.25 6.07 7.99
CA ASP A 261 14.00 7.49 7.95
C ASP A 261 14.61 8.24 6.75
N GLN A 262 15.77 7.78 6.30
CA GLN A 262 16.40 8.26 5.08
C GLN A 262 15.67 7.73 3.84
N ARG A 263 15.16 6.49 3.88
CA ARG A 263 14.33 5.91 2.81
C ARG A 263 13.04 6.72 2.62
N LEU A 264 12.30 7.03 3.70
CA LEU A 264 11.08 7.85 3.65
C LEU A 264 11.35 9.24 3.06
N LYS A 265 12.44 9.90 3.51
CA LYS A 265 12.87 11.21 3.00
C LYS A 265 13.26 11.15 1.51
N SER A 266 14.05 10.15 1.11
CA SER A 266 14.49 10.01 -0.28
C SER A 266 13.31 9.71 -1.22
N TRP A 267 12.38 8.85 -0.80
CA TRP A 267 11.16 8.53 -1.55
C TRP A 267 10.29 9.78 -1.78
N THR A 268 9.89 10.48 -0.71
CA THR A 268 9.04 11.69 -0.82
C THR A 268 9.71 12.81 -1.61
N LYS A 269 11.01 13.07 -1.38
CA LYS A 269 11.78 14.07 -2.13
C LYS A 269 11.85 13.75 -3.63
N SER A 270 12.10 12.48 -3.99
CA SER A 270 12.19 12.06 -5.38
C SER A 270 10.85 12.22 -6.12
N ILE A 271 9.73 11.89 -5.46
CA ILE A 271 8.40 12.15 -6.03
C ILE A 271 8.20 13.64 -6.27
N LYS A 272 8.53 14.51 -5.30
CA LYS A 272 8.41 15.97 -5.47
C LYS A 272 9.22 16.48 -6.67
N LEU A 273 10.46 15.99 -6.83
CA LEU A 273 11.32 16.37 -7.94
C LEU A 273 10.75 15.93 -9.30
N VAL A 274 10.28 14.68 -9.39
CA VAL A 274 9.65 14.15 -10.60
C VAL A 274 8.38 14.92 -10.94
N ARG A 275 7.48 15.08 -9.97
CA ARG A 275 6.23 15.84 -10.15
C ARG A 275 6.51 17.26 -10.64
N GLY A 276 7.45 17.95 -10.00
CA GLY A 276 7.87 19.29 -10.42
C GLY A 276 8.43 19.33 -11.84
N PHE A 277 9.16 18.30 -12.27
CA PHE A 277 9.63 18.19 -13.66
C PHE A 277 8.48 17.97 -14.66
N LEU A 278 7.55 17.06 -14.35
CA LEU A 278 6.41 16.76 -15.21
C LEU A 278 5.46 17.97 -15.35
N ASN A 279 5.16 18.66 -14.25
CA ASN A 279 4.25 19.81 -14.22
C ASN A 279 4.76 21.03 -15.01
N ARG A 280 6.07 21.15 -15.24
CA ARG A 280 6.66 22.21 -16.08
C ARG A 280 6.61 21.91 -17.58
N GLY A 281 5.74 20.99 -18.01
CA GLY A 281 5.68 20.55 -19.41
C GLY A 281 6.83 19.60 -19.77
N GLY A 282 7.28 18.78 -18.81
CA GLY A 282 8.25 17.72 -19.06
C GLY A 282 7.73 16.67 -20.07
N VAL A 283 8.55 15.66 -20.38
CA VAL A 283 8.19 14.59 -21.32
C VAL A 283 6.88 13.91 -20.91
N GLN A 284 5.94 13.79 -21.85
CA GLN A 284 4.76 12.96 -21.65
C GLN A 284 5.19 11.49 -21.62
N LEU A 285 4.94 10.83 -20.49
CA LEU A 285 5.21 9.41 -20.29
C LEU A 285 4.10 8.58 -20.97
N ALA A 286 4.12 8.57 -22.30
CA ALA A 286 3.16 7.88 -23.15
C ALA A 286 3.31 6.35 -23.09
N SER A 287 2.26 5.65 -23.53
CA SER A 287 2.29 4.20 -23.74
C SER A 287 3.11 3.88 -24.99
N GLY A 288 4.23 3.19 -24.82
CA GLY A 288 5.09 2.74 -25.92
C GLY A 288 5.50 1.28 -25.75
N SER A 289 6.48 0.85 -26.55
CA SER A 289 7.15 -0.43 -26.31
C SER A 289 7.78 -0.45 -24.91
N ASP A 290 8.10 -1.65 -24.43
CA ASP A 290 8.74 -1.85 -23.12
C ASP A 290 10.05 -1.05 -23.00
N LEU A 291 10.91 -1.09 -24.02
CA LEU A 291 12.16 -0.33 -24.04
C LEU A 291 11.92 1.19 -24.06
N ALA A 292 11.04 1.68 -24.93
CA ALA A 292 10.71 3.11 -25.00
C ALA A 292 10.15 3.64 -23.68
N SER A 293 9.36 2.81 -22.97
CA SER A 293 8.83 3.14 -21.65
C SER A 293 9.92 3.31 -20.60
N VAL A 294 10.95 2.46 -20.63
CA VAL A 294 12.10 2.57 -19.72
C VAL A 294 13.00 3.74 -20.08
N GLU A 295 13.27 3.97 -21.36
CA GLU A 295 14.05 5.12 -21.81
C GLU A 295 13.41 6.45 -21.37
N ALA A 296 12.08 6.55 -21.53
CA ALA A 296 11.34 7.72 -21.08
C ALA A 296 11.40 7.89 -19.55
N ALA A 297 11.26 6.80 -18.78
CA ALA A 297 11.40 6.83 -17.34
C ALA A 297 12.81 7.26 -16.89
N LEU A 298 13.86 6.73 -17.52
CA LEU A 298 15.25 7.08 -17.24
C LEU A 298 15.56 8.53 -17.59
N TYR A 299 15.03 9.01 -18.72
CA TYR A 299 15.15 10.42 -19.10
C TYR A 299 14.57 11.33 -18.01
N VAL A 300 13.34 11.04 -17.55
CA VAL A 300 12.70 11.80 -16.48
C VAL A 300 13.50 11.72 -15.18
N ALA A 301 13.95 10.53 -14.77
CA ALA A 301 14.79 10.34 -13.60
C ALA A 301 16.06 11.21 -13.63
N ARG A 302 16.80 11.20 -14.75
CA ARG A 302 18.02 12.01 -14.93
C ARG A 302 17.72 13.51 -14.87
N LYS A 303 16.67 13.97 -15.56
CA LYS A 303 16.33 15.39 -15.65
C LYS A 303 15.73 15.95 -14.35
N ALA A 304 14.94 15.14 -13.65
CA ALA A 304 14.42 15.48 -12.33
C ALA A 304 15.51 15.44 -11.24
N LYS A 305 16.68 14.85 -11.52
CA LYS A 305 17.81 14.69 -10.58
C LYS A 305 17.40 13.94 -9.31
N ILE A 306 16.66 12.83 -9.49
CA ILE A 306 16.37 11.93 -8.36
C ILE A 306 17.65 11.31 -7.82
N ASP A 307 17.59 10.75 -6.61
CA ASP A 307 18.75 10.24 -5.86
C ASP A 307 19.25 8.87 -6.38
N VAL A 308 19.57 8.81 -7.68
CA VAL A 308 20.11 7.65 -8.40
C VAL A 308 21.17 8.15 -9.37
N THR A 309 22.35 7.51 -9.40
CA THR A 309 23.45 7.93 -10.28
C THR A 309 23.19 7.57 -11.74
N ASN A 310 23.74 8.34 -12.69
CA ASN A 310 23.60 8.03 -14.11
C ASN A 310 24.10 6.62 -14.46
N ARG A 311 25.21 6.19 -13.85
CA ARG A 311 25.76 4.85 -14.02
C ARG A 311 24.76 3.76 -13.61
N GLU A 312 24.04 3.96 -12.51
CA GLU A 312 23.01 3.01 -12.06
C GLU A 312 21.82 2.98 -13.01
N LEU A 313 21.39 4.14 -13.52
CA LEU A 313 20.35 4.20 -14.54
C LEU A 313 20.78 3.50 -15.84
N ASP A 314 22.05 3.59 -16.23
CA ASP A 314 22.61 2.87 -17.37
C ASP A 314 22.61 1.36 -17.14
N ILE A 315 22.92 0.89 -15.93
CA ILE A 315 22.81 -0.52 -15.55
C ILE A 315 21.35 -0.99 -15.65
N ILE A 316 20.40 -0.22 -15.11
CA ILE A 316 18.97 -0.54 -15.20
C ILE A 316 18.54 -0.69 -16.67
N LEU A 317 18.96 0.23 -17.54
CA LEU A 317 18.67 0.16 -18.98
C LEU A 317 19.24 -1.11 -19.61
N GLY A 318 20.52 -1.41 -19.34
CA GLY A 318 21.20 -2.57 -19.90
C GLY A 318 20.53 -3.90 -19.50
N VAL A 319 20.09 -4.01 -18.25
CA VAL A 319 19.40 -5.22 -17.78
C VAL A 319 17.99 -5.32 -18.39
N VAL A 320 17.24 -4.22 -18.48
CA VAL A 320 15.92 -4.23 -19.14
C VAL A 320 16.05 -4.57 -20.62
N ALA A 321 17.02 -3.99 -21.33
CA ALA A 321 17.23 -4.29 -22.74
C ALA A 321 17.54 -5.78 -22.97
N SER A 322 18.18 -6.43 -21.99
CA SER A 322 18.59 -7.83 -22.06
C SER A 322 17.52 -8.82 -21.60
N LEU A 323 16.74 -8.47 -20.57
CA LEU A 323 15.82 -9.41 -19.90
C LEU A 323 14.34 -8.99 -19.95
N GLY A 324 14.04 -7.81 -20.49
CA GLY A 324 12.71 -7.22 -20.55
C GLY A 324 12.29 -6.45 -19.29
N VAL A 325 11.20 -5.67 -19.41
CA VAL A 325 10.70 -4.77 -18.35
C VAL A 325 10.20 -5.51 -17.12
N GLY A 326 9.79 -6.76 -17.27
CA GLY A 326 9.35 -7.60 -16.14
C GLY A 326 10.41 -7.78 -15.06
N VAL A 327 11.70 -7.63 -15.39
CA VAL A 327 12.80 -7.76 -14.42
C VAL A 327 13.05 -6.45 -13.66
N LEU A 328 12.53 -5.31 -14.14
CA LEU A 328 12.69 -4.02 -13.47
C LEU A 328 12.08 -4.03 -12.06
N THR A 329 10.86 -4.56 -11.92
CA THR A 329 10.21 -4.72 -10.60
C THR A 329 11.07 -5.58 -9.67
N THR A 330 11.67 -6.65 -10.20
CA THR A 330 12.56 -7.51 -9.41
C THR A 330 13.85 -6.79 -9.03
N ILE A 331 14.52 -6.07 -9.94
CA ILE A 331 15.80 -5.39 -9.68
C ILE A 331 15.62 -4.20 -8.75
N CYS A 332 14.62 -3.37 -9.03
CA CYS A 332 14.40 -2.13 -8.29
C CYS A 332 13.89 -2.39 -6.88
N LEU A 333 13.21 -3.52 -6.65
CA LEU A 333 12.53 -3.79 -5.40
C LEU A 333 13.19 -4.92 -4.59
N SER A 334 13.95 -5.86 -5.18
CA SER A 334 14.65 -6.89 -4.41
C SER A 334 15.58 -6.28 -3.36
N PRO A 335 15.59 -6.76 -2.11
CA PRO A 335 16.54 -6.29 -1.14
C PRO A 335 17.93 -6.73 -1.62
N TRP A 336 18.93 -5.88 -1.41
CA TRP A 336 20.32 -6.08 -1.83
C TRP A 336 21.04 -7.30 -1.19
N ILE A 337 20.31 -8.23 -0.58
CA ILE A 337 20.87 -9.42 0.06
C ILE A 337 21.29 -10.48 -0.99
N GLY A 338 20.95 -10.35 -2.27
CA GLY A 338 21.30 -11.42 -3.22
C GLY A 338 21.14 -11.17 -4.70
N VAL A 339 21.26 -9.94 -5.22
CA VAL A 339 21.62 -9.80 -6.64
C VAL A 339 23.12 -10.03 -6.70
N PRO A 340 23.62 -11.21 -7.09
CA PRO A 340 25.05 -11.43 -7.12
C PRO A 340 25.61 -10.44 -8.13
N ALA A 341 26.74 -9.82 -7.79
CA ALA A 341 27.57 -9.06 -8.73
C ALA A 341 27.86 -9.85 -10.05
N GLY A 342 27.57 -11.16 -10.06
CA GLY A 342 27.52 -12.04 -11.22
C GLY A 342 26.66 -11.53 -12.39
N VAL A 343 25.48 -10.92 -12.22
CA VAL A 343 24.64 -10.53 -13.39
C VAL A 343 25.34 -9.45 -14.24
N ALA A 344 26.11 -8.56 -13.62
CA ALA A 344 26.93 -7.60 -14.36
C ALA A 344 28.21 -8.24 -14.93
N ALA A 345 28.80 -9.23 -14.24
CA ALA A 345 30.03 -9.91 -14.67
C ALA A 345 29.80 -10.98 -15.76
N THR A 346 28.60 -11.58 -15.85
CA THR A 346 28.28 -12.60 -16.87
C THR A 346 28.01 -12.01 -18.26
N PHE A 347 27.83 -10.68 -18.37
CA PHE A 347 27.63 -10.03 -19.67
C PHE A 347 28.92 -9.50 -20.31
N THR A 348 30.00 -9.38 -19.54
CA THR A 348 31.34 -9.03 -20.06
C THR A 348 32.18 -10.25 -20.45
N GLY A 349 31.70 -11.47 -20.18
CA GLY A 349 32.35 -12.72 -20.58
C GLY A 349 31.33 -13.67 -21.20
N HIS A 350 31.60 -14.13 -22.42
CA HIS A 350 30.84 -15.17 -23.12
C HIS A 350 30.38 -16.34 -22.21
N VAL A 351 29.21 -16.93 -22.54
CA VAL A 351 28.79 -18.37 -22.43
C VAL A 351 27.28 -18.43 -22.10
N ARG A 352 26.39 -19.01 -22.93
CA ARG A 352 26.09 -20.46 -23.10
C ARG A 352 25.82 -21.22 -21.78
N ASN A 353 24.81 -20.83 -20.99
CA ASN A 353 23.87 -21.75 -20.32
C ASN A 353 22.86 -21.00 -19.41
N PRO A 354 21.55 -21.31 -19.46
CA PRO A 354 20.59 -20.71 -18.55
C PRO A 354 20.51 -21.54 -17.25
N LEU A 355 20.88 -20.92 -16.12
CA LEU A 355 20.57 -21.45 -14.79
C LEU A 355 19.10 -21.17 -14.45
N ALA A 356 18.40 -22.22 -14.05
CA ALA A 356 16.98 -22.20 -13.70
C ALA A 356 16.72 -21.45 -12.39
N PHE A 357 16.13 -20.27 -12.48
CA PHE A 357 15.43 -19.62 -11.37
C PHE A 357 14.01 -20.20 -11.26
N HIS A 358 13.86 -21.30 -10.52
CA HIS A 358 12.56 -21.91 -10.26
C HIS A 358 12.23 -21.74 -8.77
N THR A 359 11.37 -20.76 -8.48
CA THR A 359 10.28 -20.76 -7.46
C THR A 359 9.74 -19.35 -7.21
N HIS A 360 10.60 -18.32 -7.07
CA HIS A 360 10.14 -16.92 -6.86
C HIS A 360 9.86 -16.11 -8.15
N GLY A 361 10.44 -16.52 -9.27
CA GLY A 361 10.32 -15.78 -10.54
C GLY A 361 8.92 -15.84 -11.16
N HIS A 362 8.12 -16.86 -10.85
CA HIS A 362 6.81 -17.06 -11.48
C HIS A 362 5.74 -16.10 -10.94
N MET A 363 5.70 -15.85 -9.62
CA MET A 363 4.79 -14.85 -9.04
C MET A 363 5.15 -13.43 -9.46
N LEU A 364 6.44 -13.06 -9.39
CA LEU A 364 6.89 -11.72 -9.79
C LEU A 364 6.70 -11.47 -11.30
N LYS A 365 6.87 -12.51 -12.15
CA LYS A 365 6.52 -12.42 -13.58
C LYS A 365 5.02 -12.24 -13.79
N LYS A 366 4.14 -12.92 -13.04
CA LYS A 366 2.68 -12.74 -13.13
C LYS A 366 2.22 -11.35 -12.65
N VAL A 367 2.85 -10.82 -11.60
CA VAL A 367 2.62 -9.45 -11.09
C VAL A 367 3.12 -8.41 -12.10
N ALA A 368 4.33 -8.57 -12.63
CA ALA A 368 4.93 -7.64 -13.59
C ALA A 368 4.27 -7.67 -14.98
N ALA A 369 3.70 -8.80 -15.37
CA ALA A 369 2.92 -8.95 -16.62
C ALA A 369 1.50 -8.37 -16.53
N GLY A 370 1.08 -7.87 -15.36
CA GLY A 370 -0.31 -7.43 -15.15
C GLY A 370 -1.33 -8.57 -15.22
N CYS A 371 -0.88 -9.83 -15.22
CA CYS A 371 -1.73 -11.02 -15.29
C CYS A 371 -2.41 -11.37 -13.97
N ILE A 372 -2.16 -10.62 -12.89
CA ILE A 372 -3.15 -10.48 -11.81
C ILE A 372 -4.12 -9.39 -12.26
N GLU A 373 -4.90 -9.70 -13.29
CA GLU A 373 -6.25 -9.16 -13.33
C GLU A 373 -6.89 -9.68 -12.05
N THR A 374 -7.25 -8.78 -11.14
CA THR A 374 -8.18 -9.18 -10.10
C THR A 374 -9.45 -9.58 -10.84
N GLU A 375 -9.67 -10.89 -11.02
CA GLU A 375 -10.92 -11.48 -11.48
C GLU A 375 -12.02 -11.02 -10.52
N TRP A 376 -12.53 -9.83 -10.79
CA TRP A 376 -13.83 -9.36 -10.39
C TRP A 376 -14.56 -9.02 -11.67
N GLN A 377 -14.61 -9.98 -12.60
CA GLN A 377 -15.65 -10.00 -13.60
C GLN A 377 -16.96 -10.31 -12.87
N THR A 378 -17.88 -9.37 -12.99
CA THR A 378 -19.27 -9.49 -12.56
C THR A 378 -19.90 -10.73 -13.20
N GLY A 379 -20.06 -11.80 -12.41
CA GLY A 379 -21.09 -12.81 -12.63
C GLY A 379 -22.42 -12.25 -12.14
N GLY A 380 -23.46 -12.39 -12.98
CA GLY A 380 -24.79 -11.80 -12.83
C GLY A 380 -25.60 -12.22 -11.62
#